data_AF-A0A4R9EH05-F1
#
_entry.id   AF-A0A4R9EH05-F1
#
_cell.length_a   1.000
_cell.length_b   1.000
_cell.length_c   1.000
_cell.angle_alpha   90.00
_cell.angle_beta   90.00
_cell.angle_gamma   90.00
#
_symmetry.space_group_name_H-M   'P 1'
#
loop_
_entity.id
_entity.type
_entity.pdbx_description
1 polymer ?
#
loop_
_entity_poly.entity_id
_entity_poly.type
_entity_poly.pdbx_seq_one_letter_code
_entity_poly.pdbx_strand_id
1 'polypeptide(L)'
;MTDPKPAMTMREITDALGHATPGVPRATVQATRYEVSILPEGDINRSLFTINVEYRGDDRWAVVRHRDCLNAAGEWSYELRPSEREDDWLDQRRFDLGTALDLAKKAAPHIVVNGHTPLDAYHP
;
A
#
# COMPACT_ATOMS: atom_id res chain seq x y z
N MET A 1 -46.79 -13.77 -24.65
CA MET A 1 -45.65 -13.01 -25.17
C MET A 1 -45.23 -12.08 -24.04
N THR A 2 -44.23 -12.46 -23.26
CA THR A 2 -43.79 -11.68 -22.10
C THR A 2 -42.87 -10.59 -22.61
N ASP A 3 -43.21 -9.33 -22.36
CA ASP A 3 -42.37 -8.20 -22.76
C ASP A 3 -40.96 -8.36 -22.16
N PRO A 4 -39.89 -8.06 -22.93
CA PRO A 4 -38.54 -8.08 -22.40
C PRO A 4 -38.42 -7.03 -21.30
N LYS A 5 -37.97 -7.46 -20.10
CA LYS A 5 -37.69 -6.54 -19.00
C LYS A 5 -36.70 -5.47 -19.48
N PRO A 6 -36.95 -4.17 -19.18
CA PRO A 6 -36.02 -3.12 -19.52
C PRO A 6 -34.66 -3.38 -18.88
N ALA A 7 -33.59 -3.01 -19.59
CA ALA A 7 -32.23 -3.11 -19.07
C ALA A 7 -32.09 -2.23 -17.81
N MET A 8 -31.87 -2.87 -16.66
CA MET A 8 -31.64 -2.19 -15.40
C MET A 8 -30.18 -1.73 -15.31
N THR A 9 -29.98 -0.56 -14.73
CA THR A 9 -28.66 -0.05 -14.38
C THR A 9 -28.02 -0.92 -13.28
N MET A 10 -26.68 -0.92 -13.20
CA MET A 10 -25.94 -1.58 -12.11
C MET A 10 -26.47 -1.18 -10.71
N ARG A 11 -26.92 0.08 -10.56
CA ARG A 11 -27.52 0.58 -9.32
C ARG A 11 -28.84 -0.13 -9.01
N GLU A 12 -29.78 -0.17 -9.96
CA GLU A 12 -31.08 -0.82 -9.80
C GLU A 12 -30.95 -2.32 -9.54
N ILE A 13 -29.99 -2.99 -10.19
CA ILE A 13 -29.70 -4.41 -9.95
C ILE A 13 -29.18 -4.62 -8.51
N THR A 14 -28.26 -3.78 -8.05
CA THR A 14 -27.69 -3.90 -6.68
C THR A 14 -28.75 -3.65 -5.60
N ASP A 15 -29.60 -2.64 -5.82
CA ASP A 15 -30.66 -2.26 -4.89
C ASP A 15 -31.74 -3.36 -4.85
N ALA A 16 -32.07 -3.98 -5.99
CA ALA A 16 -33.01 -5.11 -6.09
C ALA A 16 -32.47 -6.41 -5.46
N LEU A 17 -31.15 -6.59 -5.41
CA LEU A 17 -30.49 -7.73 -4.75
C LEU A 17 -30.33 -7.55 -3.23
N GLY A 18 -30.77 -6.42 -2.66
CA GLY A 18 -30.73 -6.18 -1.22
C GLY A 18 -29.33 -5.87 -0.65
N HIS A 19 -28.35 -5.57 -1.52
CA HIS A 19 -26.99 -5.23 -1.12
C HIS A 19 -26.78 -3.76 -0.74
N ALA A 20 -27.82 -2.93 -0.88
CA ALA A 20 -27.80 -1.53 -0.50
C ALA A 20 -29.04 -1.21 0.35
N THR A 21 -28.82 -0.74 1.58
CA THR A 21 -29.90 -0.21 2.42
C THR A 21 -30.25 1.19 1.93
N PRO A 22 -31.52 1.46 1.54
CA PRO A 22 -31.94 2.79 1.12
C PRO A 22 -31.64 3.85 2.18
N GLY A 23 -31.03 4.98 1.78
CA GLY A 23 -30.64 6.06 2.69
C GLY A 23 -29.28 5.87 3.38
N VAL A 24 -28.62 4.72 3.21
CA VAL A 24 -27.26 4.49 3.71
C VAL A 24 -26.24 4.73 2.58
N PRO A 25 -25.26 5.63 2.75
CA PRO A 25 -24.19 5.81 1.78
C PRO A 25 -23.42 4.50 1.56
N ARG A 26 -23.00 4.25 0.30
CA ARG A 26 -22.17 3.08 -0.01
C ARG A 26 -20.78 3.28 0.60
N ALA A 27 -20.26 2.25 1.26
CA ALA A 27 -18.89 2.24 1.75
C ALA A 27 -17.91 2.28 0.56
N THR A 28 -16.86 3.11 0.68
CA THR A 28 -15.74 3.14 -0.26
C THR A 28 -14.69 2.14 0.18
N VAL A 29 -14.17 1.36 -0.76
CA VAL A 29 -13.04 0.45 -0.53
C VAL A 29 -11.84 0.98 -1.28
N GLN A 30 -10.71 1.06 -0.60
CA GLN A 30 -9.45 1.51 -1.16
C GLN A 30 -8.32 0.65 -0.59
N ALA A 31 -7.36 0.28 -1.43
CA ALA A 31 -6.11 -0.30 -0.95
C ALA A 31 -5.36 0.75 -0.12
N THR A 32 -5.01 0.40 1.11
CA THR A 32 -4.27 1.31 2.01
C THR A 32 -2.83 0.88 2.23
N ARG A 33 -2.48 -0.35 1.83
CA ARG A 33 -1.15 -0.93 2.02
C ARG A 33 -0.87 -2.02 1.01
N TYR A 34 0.35 -2.02 0.50
CA TYR A 34 0.94 -3.12 -0.24
C TYR A 34 2.16 -3.65 0.49
N GLU A 35 2.31 -4.97 0.52
CA GLU A 35 3.50 -5.62 1.03
C GLU A 35 4.50 -5.86 -0.11
N VAL A 36 5.78 -5.56 0.15
CA VAL A 36 6.88 -5.80 -0.80
C VAL A 36 7.94 -6.64 -0.11
N SER A 37 8.18 -7.84 -0.64
CA SER A 37 9.19 -8.76 -0.16
C SER A 37 9.76 -9.58 -1.31
N ILE A 38 11.04 -9.92 -1.23
CA ILE A 38 11.67 -10.89 -2.14
C ILE A 38 11.56 -12.32 -1.61
N LEU A 39 11.16 -12.50 -0.35
CA LEU A 39 11.03 -13.82 0.28
C LEU A 39 9.65 -14.42 -0.03
N PRO A 40 9.56 -15.76 -0.23
CA PRO A 40 8.28 -16.45 -0.39
C PRO A 40 7.33 -16.21 0.79
N GLU A 41 6.01 -16.26 0.54
CA GLU A 41 4.98 -15.95 1.55
C GLU A 41 5.13 -16.77 2.85
N GLY A 42 5.56 -18.03 2.76
CA GLY A 42 5.75 -18.93 3.89
C GLY A 42 7.12 -18.83 4.59
N ASP A 43 8.02 -17.97 4.15
CA ASP A 43 9.35 -17.84 4.74
C ASP A 43 9.28 -17.21 6.15
N ILE A 44 9.91 -17.86 7.14
CA ILE A 44 9.90 -17.40 8.53
C ILE A 44 10.53 -16.01 8.72
N ASN A 45 11.48 -15.64 7.86
CA ASN A 45 12.19 -14.36 7.90
C ASN A 45 11.45 -13.26 7.13
N ARG A 46 10.40 -13.58 6.36
CA ARG A 46 9.67 -12.62 5.52
C ARG A 46 9.30 -11.35 6.29
N SER A 47 8.69 -11.52 7.46
CA SER A 47 8.24 -10.42 8.32
C SER A 47 9.35 -9.46 8.77
N LEU A 48 10.60 -9.92 8.85
CA LEU A 48 11.75 -9.10 9.25
C LEU A 48 12.23 -8.18 8.13
N PHE A 49 12.11 -8.65 6.89
CA PHE A 49 12.67 -7.98 5.71
C PHE A 49 11.63 -7.25 4.86
N THR A 50 10.34 -7.52 5.07
CA THR A 50 9.23 -6.87 4.36
C THR A 50 9.24 -5.34 4.51
N ILE A 51 9.01 -4.66 3.39
CA ILE A 51 8.73 -3.23 3.30
C ILE A 51 7.24 -3.05 2.96
N ASN A 52 6.63 -1.97 3.44
CA ASN A 52 5.24 -1.65 3.14
C ASN A 52 5.16 -0.38 2.30
N VAL A 53 4.27 -0.36 1.32
CA VAL A 53 3.88 0.85 0.60
C VAL A 53 2.50 1.23 1.10
N GLU A 54 2.42 2.31 1.87
CA GLU A 54 1.21 2.70 2.60
C GLU A 54 0.62 4.00 2.06
N TYR A 55 -0.70 4.05 1.94
CA TYR A 55 -1.45 5.23 1.52
C TYR A 55 -1.44 6.30 2.61
N ARG A 56 -1.23 7.56 2.23
CA ARG A 56 -1.04 8.69 3.16
C ARG A 56 -1.95 9.87 2.88
N GLY A 57 -2.97 9.69 2.04
CA GLY A 57 -3.88 10.76 1.60
C GLY A 57 -3.45 11.38 0.28
N ASP A 58 -4.39 12.05 -0.39
CA ASP A 58 -4.17 12.85 -1.61
C ASP A 58 -3.47 12.08 -2.74
N ASP A 59 -3.83 10.81 -2.95
CA ASP A 59 -3.17 9.91 -3.92
C ASP A 59 -1.66 9.71 -3.69
N ARG A 60 -1.17 10.08 -2.50
CA ARG A 60 0.23 9.93 -2.11
C ARG A 60 0.46 8.71 -1.22
N TRP A 61 1.60 8.09 -1.45
CA TRP A 61 2.04 6.83 -0.88
C TRP A 61 3.43 6.98 -0.30
N ALA A 62 3.73 6.22 0.74
CA ALA A 62 5.04 6.20 1.36
C ALA A 62 5.57 4.78 1.44
N VAL A 63 6.88 4.66 1.26
CA VAL A 63 7.60 3.41 1.47
C VAL A 63 8.07 3.39 2.92
N VAL A 64 7.56 2.43 3.69
CA VAL A 64 7.66 2.40 5.15
C VAL A 64 8.20 1.08 5.62
N ARG A 65 9.13 1.15 6.56
CA ARG A 65 9.62 0.00 7.31
C ARG A 65 9.68 0.36 8.78
N HIS A 66 8.91 -0.36 9.60
CA HIS A 66 8.67 0.00 11.00
C HIS A 66 8.21 1.46 11.15
N ARG A 67 9.09 2.34 11.62
CA ARG A 67 8.81 3.78 11.79
C ARG A 67 9.61 4.65 10.83
N ASP A 68 10.34 4.06 9.90
CA ASP A 68 11.18 4.79 8.94
C ASP A 68 10.48 4.89 7.59
N CYS A 69 10.66 6.02 6.92
CA CYS A 69 10.25 6.28 5.56
C CYS A 69 11.47 6.38 4.64
N LEU A 70 11.38 5.78 3.46
CA LEU A 70 12.38 5.89 2.40
C LEU A 70 12.14 7.18 1.60
N ASN A 71 13.21 7.93 1.32
CA ASN A 71 13.17 9.06 0.39
C ASN A 71 13.56 8.64 -1.04
N ALA A 72 13.43 9.57 -2.00
CA ALA A 72 13.80 9.32 -3.40
C ALA A 72 15.31 9.00 -3.60
N ALA A 73 16.17 9.41 -2.67
CA ALA A 73 17.60 9.12 -2.69
C ALA A 73 17.96 7.72 -2.16
N GLY A 74 16.98 6.96 -1.66
CA GLY A 74 17.19 5.63 -1.09
C GLY A 74 17.59 5.65 0.39
N GLU A 75 17.45 6.78 1.07
CA GLU A 75 17.79 6.94 2.48
C GLU A 75 16.56 6.72 3.36
N TRP A 76 16.77 5.95 4.44
CA TRP A 76 15.77 5.71 5.47
C TRP A 76 15.87 6.75 6.57
N SER A 77 14.75 7.33 6.94
CA SER A 77 14.69 8.25 8.07
C SER A 77 13.41 8.04 8.88
N TYR A 78 13.52 8.13 10.19
CA TYR A 78 12.39 8.06 11.11
C TYR A 78 11.29 9.06 10.71
N GLU A 79 10.04 8.59 10.67
CA GLU A 79 8.88 9.42 10.42
C GLU A 79 8.66 10.33 11.64
N LEU A 80 8.96 11.62 11.47
CA LEU A 80 8.79 12.64 12.51
C LEU A 80 7.35 12.69 13.03
N ARG A 81 7.16 13.23 14.25
CA ARG A 81 5.80 13.44 14.77
C ARG A 81 5.05 14.39 13.84
N PRO A 82 3.72 14.28 13.70
CA PRO A 82 2.96 15.12 12.77
C PRO A 82 3.22 16.62 12.89
N SER A 83 3.46 17.13 14.10
CA SER A 83 3.78 18.54 14.39
C SER A 83 5.20 18.98 14.01
N GLU A 84 6.07 18.04 13.65
CA GLU A 84 7.48 18.25 13.30
C GLU A 84 7.74 17.91 11.82
N ARG A 85 6.71 17.54 11.06
CA ARG A 85 6.83 17.27 9.62
C ARG A 85 6.68 18.58 8.86
N GLU A 86 7.76 18.99 8.24
CA GLU A 86 7.75 20.08 7.28
C GLU A 86 7.27 19.57 5.90
N ASP A 87 6.68 20.44 5.09
CA ASP A 87 6.15 20.07 3.76
C ASP A 87 7.25 19.48 2.86
N ASP A 88 8.45 20.06 2.91
CA ASP A 88 9.63 19.57 2.18
C ASP A 88 10.01 18.13 2.57
N TRP A 89 9.81 17.75 3.84
CA TRP A 89 10.06 16.38 4.30
C TRP A 89 9.04 15.40 3.71
N LEU A 90 7.77 15.82 3.64
CA LEU A 90 6.68 15.04 3.06
C LEU A 90 6.91 14.84 1.56
N ASP A 91 7.23 15.89 0.81
CA ASP A 91 7.39 15.79 -0.65
C ASP A 91 8.55 14.87 -1.05
N GLN A 92 9.58 14.76 -0.23
CA GLN A 92 10.69 13.82 -0.45
C GLN A 92 10.32 12.35 -0.20
N ARG A 93 9.18 12.06 0.42
CA ARG A 93 8.80 10.73 0.97
C ARG A 93 7.37 10.31 0.64
N ARG A 94 6.63 11.15 -0.07
CA ARG A 94 5.24 10.96 -0.48
C ARG A 94 5.20 10.98 -2.00
N PHE A 95 4.97 9.82 -2.58
CA PHE A 95 5.06 9.59 -4.02
C PHE A 95 3.71 9.14 -4.58
N ASP A 96 3.55 9.14 -5.89
CA ASP A 96 2.50 8.33 -6.50
C ASP A 96 2.74 6.83 -6.24
N LEU A 97 1.70 6.01 -6.38
CA LEU A 97 1.77 4.57 -6.10
C LEU A 97 2.83 3.86 -6.92
N GLY A 98 2.98 4.19 -8.21
CA GLY A 98 3.94 3.54 -9.10
C GLY A 98 5.37 3.78 -8.65
N THR A 99 5.71 5.04 -8.41
CA THR A 99 7.02 5.44 -7.89
C THR A 99 7.31 4.81 -6.53
N ALA A 100 6.34 4.78 -5.61
CA ALA A 100 6.52 4.15 -4.30
C ALA A 100 6.80 2.65 -4.41
N LEU A 101 6.06 1.93 -5.27
CA LEU A 101 6.29 0.50 -5.50
C LEU A 101 7.67 0.23 -6.13
N ASP A 102 8.12 1.06 -7.06
CA ASP A 102 9.43 0.90 -7.69
C ASP A 102 10.58 1.16 -6.72
N LEU A 103 10.46 2.18 -5.86
CA LEU A 103 11.41 2.44 -4.78
C LEU A 103 11.44 1.26 -3.79
N ALA A 104 10.28 0.76 -3.38
CA ALA A 104 10.18 -0.38 -2.47
C ALA A 104 10.82 -1.65 -3.04
N LYS A 105 10.58 -1.96 -4.32
CA LYS A 105 11.20 -3.12 -5.00
C LYS A 105 12.71 -3.01 -5.08
N LYS A 106 13.24 -1.81 -5.35
CA LYS A 106 14.68 -1.54 -5.37
C LYS A 106 15.30 -1.69 -3.98
N ALA A 107 14.60 -1.25 -2.93
CA ALA A 107 15.10 -1.31 -1.56
C ALA A 107 14.99 -2.71 -0.92
N ALA A 108 13.98 -3.50 -1.28
CA ALA A 108 13.69 -4.81 -0.70
C ALA A 108 14.90 -5.77 -0.57
N PRO A 109 15.75 -5.98 -1.59
CA PRO A 109 16.91 -6.89 -1.46
C PRO A 109 18.01 -6.37 -0.54
N HIS A 110 17.99 -5.09 -0.15
CA HIS A 110 19.08 -4.42 0.56
C HIS A 110 18.74 -4.06 2.01
N ILE A 111 17.57 -4.48 2.51
CA ILE A 111 17.23 -4.29 3.92
C ILE A 111 18.20 -5.08 4.80
N VAL A 112 18.82 -4.41 5.76
CA VAL A 112 19.74 -5.04 6.72
C VAL A 112 19.05 -5.22 8.07
N VAL A 113 19.03 -6.45 8.58
CA VAL A 113 18.57 -6.81 9.93
C VAL A 113 19.63 -7.68 10.58
N ASN A 114 20.15 -7.23 11.73
CA ASN A 114 21.21 -7.95 12.45
C ASN A 114 22.43 -8.32 11.58
N GLY A 115 22.77 -7.48 10.59
CA GLY A 115 23.89 -7.72 9.67
C GLY A 115 23.57 -8.62 8.47
N HIS A 116 22.33 -9.11 8.34
CA HIS A 116 21.88 -9.94 7.24
C HIS A 116 20.91 -9.21 6.31
N THR A 117 20.90 -9.61 5.05
CA THR A 117 19.96 -9.17 4.03
C THR A 117 18.95 -10.28 3.71
N PRO A 118 17.78 -9.97 3.10
CA PRO A 118 16.88 -11.02 2.67
C PRO A 118 17.47 -11.88 1.55
N LEU A 119 18.53 -11.42 0.86
CA LEU A 119 19.26 -12.25 -0.10
C LEU A 119 19.98 -13.43 0.58
N ASP A 120 20.43 -13.27 1.83
CA ASP A 120 21.06 -14.35 2.60
C ASP A 120 20.05 -15.46 2.96
N ALA A 121 18.77 -15.10 3.07
CA ALA A 121 17.68 -16.02 3.37
C ALA A 121 16.94 -16.51 2.11
N TYR A 122 17.24 -15.95 0.93
CA TYR A 122 16.53 -16.27 -0.30
C TYR A 122 17.01 -17.61 -0.87
N HIS A 123 16.10 -18.58 -0.90
CA HIS A 123 16.31 -19.87 -1.54
C HIS A 123 15.21 -20.07 -2.59
N PRO A 124 15.57 -20.33 -3.87
CA PRO A 124 14.60 -20.48 -4.96
C PRO A 124 13.80 -21.79 -4.88
#